data_AF-A0A437BYM3-F1
#
_entry.id   AF-A0A437BYM3-F1
#
_cell.length_a   1.000
_cell.length_b   1.000
_cell.length_c   1.000
_cell.angle_alpha   90.00
_cell.angle_beta   90.00
_cell.angle_gamma   90.00
#
_symmetry.space_group_name_H-M   'P 1'
#
loop_
_entity.id
_entity.type
_entity.pdbx_description
1 polymer ?
#
loop_
_entity_poly.entity_id
_entity_poly.type
_entity_poly.pdbx_seq_one_letter_code
_entity_poly.pdbx_strand_id
1 'polypeptide(L)' 'MCVANKGFPSDWTLSWKVVGSSNWEEIRSPGVLQKDGLYSWSSTLRLSADQWEKVTCEAKRGSQTAFSETLRRDQCSQS' A
#
# COMPACT_ATOMS: atom_id res chain seq x y z
N MET A 1 0.94 4.72 -4.76
CA MET A 1 1.69 3.47 -4.50
C MET A 1 2.01 3.40 -3.01
N CYS A 2 1.93 2.24 -2.38
CA CYS A 2 2.28 2.04 -0.98
C CYS A 2 3.41 1.01 -0.86
N VAL A 3 4.40 1.30 -0.02
CA VAL A 3 5.60 0.49 0.12
C VAL A 3 5.87 0.25 1.60
N ALA A 4 6.15 -0.99 1.96
CA ALA A 4 6.69 -1.34 3.27
C ALA A 4 8.06 -1.98 3.10
N ASN A 5 9.04 -1.48 3.84
CA ASN A 5 10.43 -1.91 3.77
C ASN A 5 10.91 -2.51 5.09
N LYS A 6 12.15 -3.01 5.11
CA LYS A 6 12.84 -3.47 6.32
C LYS A 6 12.08 -4.61 7.05
N GLY A 7 11.44 -5.51 6.30
CA GLY A 7 10.78 -6.69 6.89
C GLY A 7 11.69 -7.92 6.89
N PHE A 8 11.81 -8.57 8.04
CA PHE A 8 12.39 -9.90 8.30
C PHE A 8 12.40 -10.12 9.84
N PRO A 9 12.04 -11.29 10.41
CA PRO A 9 11.39 -12.45 9.79
C PRO A 9 9.86 -12.30 9.71
N SER A 10 9.29 -11.28 10.36
CA SER A 10 7.84 -11.02 10.35
C SER A 10 7.52 -10.15 9.14
N ASP A 11 6.88 -10.76 8.15
CA ASP A 11 6.57 -10.15 6.86
C ASP A 11 5.53 -9.03 6.98
N TRP A 12 5.47 -8.20 5.93
CA TRP A 12 4.49 -7.14 5.79
C TRP A 12 3.25 -7.60 5.02
N THR A 13 2.08 -7.27 5.55
CA THR A 13 0.82 -7.29 4.82
C THR A 13 0.45 -5.86 4.46
N LEU A 14 0.27 -5.61 3.16
CA LEU A 14 -0.21 -4.33 2.63
C LEU A 14 -1.67 -4.48 2.18
N SER A 15 -2.49 -3.49 2.50
CA SER A 15 -3.89 -3.41 2.07
C SER A 15 -4.35 -1.97 1.87
N TRP A 16 -5.46 -1.79 1.17
CA TRP A 16 -6.07 -0.48 0.93
C TRP A 16 -7.46 -0.38 1.54
N LYS A 17 -7.76 0.79 2.11
CA LYS A 17 -9.11 1.24 2.46
C LYS A 17 -9.50 2.38 1.53
N VAL A 18 -10.55 2.18 0.76
CA VAL A 18 -11.05 3.16 -0.22
C VAL A 18 -12.48 3.54 0.16
N VAL A 19 -12.73 4.84 0.27
CA VAL A 19 -14.06 5.43 0.54
C VAL A 19 -14.49 6.23 -0.68
N GLY A 20 -15.75 6.08 -1.09
CA GLY A 20 -16.30 6.79 -2.24
C GLY A 20 -15.93 6.21 -3.61
N SER A 21 -15.29 5.04 -3.65
CA SER A 21 -15.05 4.27 -4.87
C SER A 21 -15.46 2.81 -4.68
N SER A 22 -16.13 2.25 -5.66
CA SER A 22 -16.43 0.81 -5.74
C SER A 22 -15.63 0.10 -6.84
N ASN A 23 -15.00 0.85 -7.75
CA ASN A 23 -14.25 0.30 -8.87
C ASN A 23 -12.77 0.67 -8.73
N TRP A 24 -12.01 -0.27 -8.17
CA TRP A 24 -10.57 -0.15 -7.99
C TRP A 24 -9.93 -1.53 -8.09
N GLU A 25 -8.65 -1.53 -8.47
CA GLU A 25 -7.84 -2.72 -8.55
C GLU A 25 -6.60 -2.57 -7.67
N GLU A 26 -6.23 -3.64 -6.98
CA GLU A 26 -5.00 -3.71 -6.21
C GLU A 26 -4.02 -4.70 -6.83
N ILE A 27 -2.80 -4.24 -7.09
CA ILE A 27 -1.70 -5.06 -7.57
C ILE A 27 -0.63 -5.13 -6.49
N ARG A 28 -0.44 -6.30 -5.90
CA ARG A 28 0.58 -6.56 -4.87
C ARG A 28 1.82 -7.20 -5.47
N SER A 29 3.00 -6.70 -5.09
CA SER A 29 4.27 -7.34 -5.41
C SER A 29 4.62 -8.39 -4.35
N PRO A 30 5.33 -9.47 -4.73
CA PRO A 30 5.97 -10.33 -3.74
C PRO A 30 7.02 -9.54 -2.94
N GLY A 31 7.46 -10.11 -1.82
CA GLY A 31 8.59 -9.59 -1.06
C GLY A 31 9.87 -9.66 -1.89
N VAL A 32 10.56 -8.53 -2.05
CA VAL A 32 11.82 -8.44 -2.81
C VAL A 32 12.97 -8.19 -1.84
N LEU A 33 13.97 -9.07 -1.86
CA LEU A 33 15.20 -8.92 -1.07
C LEU A 33 15.98 -7.69 -1.56
N GLN A 34 16.28 -6.78 -0.64
CA GLN A 34 17.02 -5.56 -0.91
C GLN A 34 18.52 -5.73 -0.59
N LYS A 35 19.32 -4.74 -0.99
CA LYS A 35 20.79 -4.73 -0.81
C LYS A 35 21.24 -4.77 0.65
N ASP A 36 20.37 -4.38 1.58
CA ASP A 36 20.62 -4.39 3.02
C ASP A 36 20.30 -5.75 3.68
N GLY A 37 19.90 -6.76 2.89
CA GLY A 37 19.53 -8.08 3.38
C GLY A 37 18.11 -8.18 3.95
N LEU A 38 17.29 -7.13 3.81
CA LEU A 38 15.91 -7.12 4.29
C LEU A 38 14.93 -7.12 3.10
N TYR A 39 13.70 -7.59 3.34
CA TYR A 39 12.68 -7.63 2.31
C TYR A 39 11.86 -6.33 2.27
N SER A 40 11.33 -6.04 1.09
CA SER A 40 10.36 -4.96 0.86
C SER A 40 9.18 -5.46 0.03
N TRP A 41 8.01 -4.88 0.27
CA TRP A 41 6.75 -5.19 -0.39
C TRP A 41 6.16 -3.89 -0.93
N SER A 42 5.41 -4.00 -2.02
CA SER A 42 4.66 -2.88 -2.57
C SER A 42 3.25 -3.31 -2.93
N SER A 43 2.32 -2.37 -2.78
CA SER A 43 0.96 -2.49 -3.28
C SER A 43 0.61 -1.24 -4.08
N THR A 44 0.13 -1.43 -5.29
CA THR A 44 -0.30 -0.35 -6.18
C THR A 44 -1.80 -0.42 -6.33
N LEU A 45 -2.48 0.65 -5.90
CA LEU A 45 -3.90 0.83 -6.12
C LEU A 45 -4.12 1.58 -7.44
N ARG A 46 -4.98 1.04 -8.30
CA ARG A 46 -5.50 1.69 -9.50
C ARG A 46 -6.97 2.01 -9.28
N LEU A 47 -7.32 3.27 -9.50
CA LEU A 47 -8.67 3.80 -9.37
C LEU A 47 -8.79 5.09 -10.18
N SER A 48 -10.00 5.50 -10.55
CA SER A 48 -10.24 6.77 -11.23
C SER A 48 -9.90 7.94 -10.31
N ALA A 49 -9.12 8.92 -10.80
CA ALA A 49 -8.58 10.01 -9.97
C ALA A 49 -9.65 10.90 -9.30
N ASP A 50 -10.85 10.93 -9.85
CA ASP A 50 -12.01 11.71 -9.45
C ASP A 50 -13.04 10.92 -8.61
N GLN A 51 -12.96 9.59 -8.60
CA GLN A 51 -13.97 8.71 -8.01
C GLN A 51 -13.55 8.11 -6.67
N TRP A 52 -13.03 8.93 -5.74
CA TRP A 52 -12.79 8.52 -4.36
C TRP A 52 -12.73 9.73 -3.42
N GLU A 53 -13.28 9.57 -2.23
CA GLU A 53 -13.23 10.56 -1.15
C GLU A 53 -11.94 10.43 -0.35
N LYS A 54 -11.61 9.19 0.05
CA LYS A 54 -10.46 8.91 0.90
C LYS A 54 -9.84 7.58 0.53
N VAL A 55 -8.52 7.57 0.38
CA VAL A 55 -7.71 6.36 0.17
C VAL A 55 -6.69 6.27 1.28
N THR A 56 -6.61 5.11 1.95
CA THR A 56 -5.64 4.85 3.01
C THR A 56 -4.92 3.56 2.71
N CYS A 57 -3.59 3.60 2.71
CA CYS A 57 -2.79 2.38 2.75
C CYS A 57 -2.64 1.93 4.19
N GLU A 58 -2.76 0.63 4.43
CA GLU A 58 -2.44 -0.01 5.69
C GLU A 58 -1.29 -0.99 5.51
N ALA A 59 -0.26 -0.85 6.34
CA ALA A 59 0.90 -1.73 6.40
C ALA A 59 0.98 -2.37 7.78
N LYS A 60 0.84 -3.70 7.84
CA LYS A 60 0.88 -4.47 9.09
C LYS A 60 2.06 -5.41 9.09
N ARG A 61 2.85 -5.43 10.17
CA ARG A 61 3.97 -6.38 10.34
C ARG A 61 3.61 -7.44 11.38
N GLY A 62 3.32 -8.66 10.90
CA GLY A 62 2.89 -9.77 11.76
C GLY A 62 1.65 -9.41 12.61
N SER A 63 1.76 -9.57 13.93
CA SER A 63 0.70 -9.25 14.90
C SER A 63 0.71 -7.80 15.39
N GLN A 64 1.64 -6.95 14.93
CA GLN A 64 1.73 -5.55 15.33
C GLN A 64 0.53 -4.75 14.82
N THR A 65 0.30 -3.58 15.42
CA THR A 65 -0.68 -2.60 14.93
C THR A 65 -0.35 -2.18 13.51
N ALA A 66 -1.37 -2.07 12.66
CA ALA A 66 -1.19 -1.60 11.30
C ALA A 66 -0.83 -0.11 11.29
N PHE A 67 0.21 0.24 10.55
CA PHE A 67 0.51 1.62 10.19
C PHE A 67 -0.43 2.03 9.06
N SER A 68 -1.05 3.20 9.18
CA SER A 68 -2.00 3.70 8.19
C SER A 68 -1.56 5.05 7.67
N GLU A 69 -1.57 5.22 6.35
CA GLU A 69 -1.24 6.49 5.71
C GLU A 69 -2.33 6.84 4.71
N THR A 70 -2.96 7.99 4.90
CA THR A 70 -4.01 8.50 4.00
C THR A 70 -3.36 9.28 2.86
N LEU A 71 -3.64 8.85 1.63
CA LEU A 71 -3.14 9.50 0.43
C LEU A 71 -4.05 10.68 0.07
N ARG A 72 -3.41 11.73 -0.44
CA ARG A 72 -4.11 12.91 -0.97
C ARG A 72 -4.26 12.80 -2.48
N ARG A 73 -5.29 13.44 -3.03
CA ARG A 73 -5.61 13.37 -4.47
C ARG A 73 -4.46 13.88 -5.35
N ASP A 74 -3.71 14.87 -4.87
CA ASP A 74 -2.53 15.42 -5.55
C ASP A 74 -1.33 14.46 -5.60
N GLN A 75 -1.32 13.40 -4.79
CA GLN A 75 -0.30 12.35 -4.80
C GLN A 75 -0.61 11.23 -5.81
N CYS A 76 -1.79 11.25 -6.44
CA CYS A 76 -2.12 10.38 -7.56
C CYS A 76 -1.60 11.00 -8.85
N SER A 77 -0.57 10.38 -9.44
CA SER A 77 -0.17 10.70 -10.81
C SER A 77 -1.28 10.29 -11.77
N GLN A 78 -1.86 11.25 -12.51
CA GLN A 78 -2.70 10.94 -13.66
C GLN A 78 -1.82 10.23 -14.70
N SER A 79 -2.12 8.95 -14.94
CA SER A 79 -1.52 8.15 -16.00
C SER A 79 -2.21 8.41 -17.33
#